data_AF-A0A971GS71-F1
#
_entry.id   AF-A0A971GS71-F1
#
_cell.length_a   1.000
_cell.length_b   1.000
_cell.length_c   1.000
_cell.angle_alpha   90.00
_cell.angle_beta   90.00
_cell.angle_gamma   90.00
#
_symmetry.space_group_name_H-M   'P 1'
#
loop_
_entity.id
_entity.type
_entity.pdbx_description
1 polymer ?
#
loop_
_entity_poly.entity_id
_entity_poly.type
_entity_poly.pdbx_seq_one_letter_code
_entity_poly.pdbx_strand_id
1 'polypeptide(L)' 'MKFKILIILAFAASLFSACDSKAIIVFDSTTHDFGRVRIESTLEHKFTFTNRGNATLVIERIRSG' A
#
# COMPACT_ATOMS: atom_id res chain seq x y z
N MET A 1 7.14 37.06 -29.59
CA MET A 1 6.18 36.94 -28.47
C MET A 1 5.43 35.60 -28.47
N LYS A 2 4.94 35.11 -29.62
CA LYS A 2 4.25 33.82 -29.77
C LYS A 2 5.07 32.58 -29.33
N PHE A 3 6.36 32.54 -29.63
CA PHE A 3 7.25 31.43 -29.25
C PHE A 3 7.59 31.36 -27.75
N LYS A 4 7.65 32.52 -27.07
CA LYS A 4 7.90 32.59 -25.62
C LYS A 4 6.68 32.10 -24.82
N ILE A 5 5.47 32.41 -25.32
CA ILE A 5 4.21 31.90 -24.76
C ILE A 5 4.13 30.37 -24.89
N LEU A 6 4.59 29.81 -26.03
CA LEU A 6 4.61 28.37 -26.25
C LEU A 6 5.55 27.63 -25.27
N ILE A 7 6.71 28.22 -24.96
CA ILE A 7 7.69 27.66 -24.01
C ILE A 7 7.17 27.72 -22.56
N ILE A 8 6.51 28.82 -22.17
CA ILE A 8 5.92 28.97 -20.82
C ILE A 8 4.77 27.96 -20.63
N LEU A 9 3.98 27.70 -21.66
CA LEU A 9 2.90 26.72 -21.60
C LEU A 9 3.42 25.27 -21.50
N ALA A 10 4.52 24.96 -22.20
CA ALA A 10 5.18 23.66 -22.11
C ALA A 10 5.81 23.40 -20.74
N PHE A 11 6.38 24.44 -20.10
CA PHE A 11 6.97 24.34 -18.75
C PHE A 11 5.92 24.25 -17.63
N ALA A 12 4.73 24.83 -17.83
CA ALA A 12 3.61 24.69 -16.91
C ALA A 12 2.96 23.29 -16.97
N ALA A 13 2.94 22.66 -18.15
CA ALA A 13 2.39 21.31 -18.35
C ALA A 13 3.23 20.21 -17.67
N SER A 14 4.54 20.42 -17.50
CA SER A 14 5.44 19.45 -16.85
C SER A 14 5.28 19.33 -15.33
N LEU A 15 4.49 20.20 -14.69
CA LEU A 15 4.21 20.12 -13.25
C LEU A 15 3.05 19.15 -12.90
N PHE A 16 2.38 18.57 -13.91
CA PHE A 16 1.11 17.87 -13.71
C PHE A 16 1.17 16.34 -13.67
N SER A 17 2.35 15.72 -13.84
CA SER A 17 2.44 14.27 -14.00
C SER A 17 3.45 13.61 -13.08
N ALA A 18 2.98 13.22 -11.89
CA ALA A 18 3.55 12.10 -11.14
C ALA A 18 2.42 11.35 -10.43
N CYS A 19 1.55 10.68 -11.19
CA CYS A 19 0.68 9.63 -10.65
C CYS A 19 1.56 8.40 -10.43
N ASP A 20 2.25 8.38 -9.29
CA ASP A 20 3.16 7.31 -8.90
C ASP A 20 2.30 6.11 -8.44
N SER A 21 2.17 5.08 -9.28
CA SER A 21 1.37 3.91 -8.94
C SER A 21 2.11 3.04 -7.92
N LYS A 22 1.60 2.99 -6.68
CA LYS A 22 2.24 2.25 -5.57
C LYS A 22 1.27 1.22 -5.01
N ALA A 23 1.80 0.07 -4.62
CA ALA A 23 1.07 -0.89 -3.82
C ALA A 23 1.07 -0.42 -2.36
N ILE A 24 -0.07 -0.52 -1.69
CA ILE A 24 -0.21 -0.08 -0.29
C ILE A 24 -0.95 -1.17 0.46
N ILE A 25 -0.23 -1.93 1.28
CA ILE A 25 -0.82 -2.93 2.16
C ILE A 25 -1.36 -2.26 3.43
N VAL A 26 -2.63 -2.52 3.75
CA VAL A 26 -3.29 -2.02 4.96
C VAL A 26 -3.89 -3.20 5.71
N PHE A 27 -3.39 -3.48 6.92
CA PHE A 27 -3.90 -4.54 7.78
C PHE A 27 -5.06 -4.05 8.64
N ASP A 28 -6.03 -4.93 8.87
CA ASP A 28 -7.12 -4.67 9.82
C ASP A 28 -6.61 -4.70 11.27
N SER A 29 -5.65 -5.59 11.55
CA SER A 29 -4.84 -5.62 12.77
C SER A 29 -3.47 -6.22 12.46
N THR A 30 -2.43 -5.78 13.16
CA THR A 30 -1.07 -6.33 13.07
C THR A 30 -0.71 -7.23 14.25
N THR A 31 -1.57 -7.30 15.26
CA THR A 31 -1.34 -8.04 16.50
C THR A 31 -2.61 -8.75 16.95
N HIS A 32 -2.45 -9.92 17.56
CA HIS A 32 -3.54 -10.63 18.20
C HIS A 32 -3.07 -11.21 19.53
N ASP A 33 -3.85 -11.02 20.58
CA ASP A 33 -3.63 -11.63 21.89
C ASP A 33 -4.66 -12.75 22.08
N PHE A 34 -4.18 -13.98 22.21
CA PHE A 34 -5.02 -15.15 22.47
C PHE A 34 -5.50 -15.22 23.93
N GLY A 35 -4.95 -14.40 24.83
CA GLY A 35 -5.33 -14.31 26.23
C GLY A 35 -5.09 -15.61 26.99
N ARG A 36 -6.05 -16.00 27.83
CA ARG A 36 -5.98 -17.24 28.61
C ARG A 36 -6.43 -18.42 27.75
N VAL A 37 -5.46 -19.23 27.33
CA VAL A 37 -5.68 -20.44 26.54
C VAL A 37 -5.83 -21.65 27.46
N ARG A 38 -6.75 -22.57 27.15
CA ARG A 38 -6.91 -23.83 27.89
C ARG A 38 -5.93 -24.87 27.35
N ILE A 39 -5.48 -25.77 28.23
CA ILE A 39 -4.67 -26.93 27.82
C ILE A 39 -5.49 -27.79 26.86
N GLU A 40 -4.84 -28.38 25.85
CA GLU A 40 -5.46 -29.14 24.76
C GLU A 40 -6.43 -28.34 23.86
N SER A 41 -6.31 -27.00 23.81
CA SER A 41 -7.10 -26.18 22.88
C SER A 41 -6.28 -25.69 21.69
N THR A 42 -6.87 -25.77 20.50
CA THR A 42 -6.34 -25.18 19.27
C THR A 42 -7.09 -23.90 18.98
N LEU A 43 -6.37 -22.79 18.87
CA LEU A 43 -6.91 -21.48 18.52
C LEU A 43 -6.32 -21.04 17.17
N GLU A 44 -7.17 -20.45 16.33
CA GLU A 44 -6.77 -19.90 15.04
C GLU A 44 -7.14 -18.42 15.00
N HIS A 45 -6.25 -17.61 14.45
CA HIS A 45 -6.54 -16.22 14.13
C HIS A 45 -6.12 -15.91 12.70
N LYS A 46 -6.98 -15.19 11.97
CA LYS A 46 -6.74 -14.78 10.59
C LYS A 46 -6.47 -13.29 10.54
N PHE A 47 -5.29 -12.92 10.04
CA PHE A 47 -4.97 -11.54 9.69
C PHE A 47 -5.47 -11.23 8.29
N THR A 48 -6.29 -10.19 8.18
CA THR A 48 -6.80 -9.69 6.91
C THR A 48 -6.11 -8.37 6.56
N PHE A 49 -5.83 -8.18 5.28
CA PHE A 49 -5.32 -6.92 4.76
C PHE A 49 -5.92 -6.64 3.38
N THR A 50 -5.89 -5.37 3.00
CA THR A 50 -6.35 -4.89 1.69
C THR A 50 -5.23 -4.13 1.00
N ASN A 51 -5.05 -4.37 -0.30
CA ASN A 51 -4.23 -3.47 -1.13
C ASN A 51 -5.06 -2.22 -1.45
N ARG A 52 -4.75 -1.10 -0.80
CA ARG A 52 -5.35 0.22 -1.09
C ARG A 52 -4.56 1.05 -2.10
N GLY A 53 -3.49 0.46 -2.64
CA GLY A 53 -2.71 1.05 -3.72
C GLY A 53 -3.38 0.88 -5.08
N ASN A 54 -2.87 1.61 -6.06
CA ASN A 54 -3.27 1.51 -7.47
C ASN A 54 -2.28 0.67 -8.31
N ALA A 55 -1.31 0.02 -7.66
CA ALA A 55 -0.45 -0.99 -8.27
C ALA A 55 -0.65 -2.36 -7.61
N THR A 56 -0.26 -3.43 -8.32
CA THR A 56 -0.33 -4.82 -7.81
C THR A 56 0.57 -4.99 -6.57
N LEU A 57 0.00 -5.54 -5.49
CA LEU A 57 0.73 -5.94 -4.30
C LEU A 57 1.23 -7.39 -4.46
N VAL A 58 2.54 -7.58 -4.53
CA VAL A 58 3.18 -8.91 -4.60
C VAL A 58 3.74 -9.27 -3.21
N ILE A 59 3.41 -10.45 -2.71
CA ILE A 59 3.91 -10.96 -1.42
C ILE A 59 5.06 -11.93 -1.73
N GLU A 60 6.29 -11.49 -1.47
CA GLU A 60 7.49 -12.28 -1.81
C GLU A 60 7.87 -13.30 -0.72
N ARG A 61 7.67 -12.96 0.55
CA ARG A 61 8.07 -13.80 1.67
C ARG A 61 7.20 -13.58 2.90
N ILE A 62 6.91 -14.68 3.59
CA ILE A 62 6.32 -14.70 4.92
C ILE A 62 7.38 -15.25 5.89
N ARG A 63 7.52 -14.65 7.06
CA ARG A 63 8.42 -15.11 8.13
C ARG A 63 7.63 -15.21 9.43
N SER A 64 7.88 -16.26 10.21
CA SER A 64 7.60 -16.22 11.64
C SER A 64 8.59 -15.26 12.30
N GLY A 65 8.10 -14.42 13.22
CA GLY A 65 8.95 -13.64 14.12
C GLY A 65 9.72 -14.52 15.08
#